data_AF-X1FGR3-F1
#
_entry.id   AF-X1FGR3-F1
#
_cell.length_a   1.000
_cell.length_b   1.000
_cell.length_c   1.000
_cell.angle_alpha   90.00
_cell.angle_beta   90.00
_cell.angle_gamma   90.00
#
_symmetry.space_group_name_H-M   'P 1'
#
loop_
_entity.id
_entity.type
_entity.pdbx_description
1 polymer ?
#
loop_
_entity_poly.entity_id
_entity_poly.type
_entity_poly.pdbx_seq_one_letter_code
_entity_poly.pdbx_strand_id
1 'polypeptide(L)'
;IEKVKVLNSENETVTVFNEKDQASMPIVDKLSEGINEGIINAIVAEDIINPKTGEVICSTGDKLSDALIYKIKKFKEKIKIKKGPSLTREDIVASLRYLVNLYRGIGYIDDIDHLGNRRIKTVGELLQDQFYIGLSRMERVIRERMTIQPDVSAITPQALINARPLLATIRQFFGSSQLSQFMDQTNPLSEITHKRRLSALGPGGLTRERAGFEVRDVHHTHYGRICPIETPEGPNIGLIGSLCIYARVNELGFIETPYFRVIEGKITDEIVYLSADEEDKYKIAQINIKIDKDNKISKDVLIAQMINGIKSPLYSLVFILQGPLRGLIYTLEAVKKQKEVKVS
;
A
#
# COMPACT_ATOMS: atom_id res chain seq x y z
N ILE A 1 -13.93 4.71 0.14
CA ILE A 1 -15.25 5.27 -0.24
C ILE A 1 -16.25 4.12 -0.32
N GLU A 2 -17.13 3.95 0.66
CA GLU A 2 -17.96 2.74 0.75
C GLU A 2 -19.23 2.78 -0.11
N LYS A 3 -19.77 3.96 -0.44
CA LYS A 3 -21.01 4.10 -1.22
C LYS A 3 -21.01 5.42 -2.00
N VAL A 4 -21.13 5.35 -3.32
CA VAL A 4 -21.44 6.53 -4.14
C VAL A 4 -22.91 6.42 -4.55
N LYS A 5 -23.77 7.31 -4.06
CA LYS A 5 -25.18 7.39 -4.49
C LYS A 5 -25.22 8.28 -5.73
N VAL A 6 -25.81 7.77 -6.81
CA VAL A 6 -25.89 8.45 -8.11
C VAL A 6 -27.34 8.46 -8.59
N LEU A 7 -27.78 9.53 -9.23
CA LEU A 7 -29.11 9.59 -9.86
C LEU A 7 -29.05 8.98 -11.27
N ASN A 8 -29.96 8.09 -11.62
CA ASN A 8 -30.10 7.60 -13.00
C ASN A 8 -30.80 8.65 -13.90
N SER A 9 -30.98 8.33 -15.18
CA SER A 9 -31.68 9.18 -16.15
C SER A 9 -33.15 9.47 -15.80
N GLU A 10 -33.70 8.75 -14.84
CA GLU A 10 -35.08 8.87 -14.34
C GLU A 10 -35.12 9.55 -12.96
N ASN A 11 -34.01 10.15 -12.50
CA ASN A 11 -33.84 10.75 -11.17
C ASN A 11 -34.01 9.78 -9.98
N GLU A 12 -33.84 8.47 -10.20
CA GLU A 12 -33.82 7.49 -9.12
C GLU A 12 -32.42 7.37 -8.52
N THR A 13 -32.34 7.24 -7.19
CA THR A 13 -31.06 7.10 -6.49
C THR A 13 -30.54 5.67 -6.61
N VAL A 14 -29.61 5.46 -7.53
CA VAL A 14 -28.85 4.22 -7.69
C VAL A 14 -27.62 4.27 -6.78
N THR A 15 -27.54 3.31 -5.85
CA THR A 15 -26.32 3.13 -5.07
C THR A 15 -25.30 2.39 -5.92
N VAL A 16 -24.23 3.09 -6.32
CA VAL A 16 -23.07 2.46 -6.94
C VAL A 16 -22.26 1.86 -5.80
N PHE A 17 -22.36 0.54 -5.69
CA PHE A 17 -21.40 -0.22 -4.92
C PHE A 17 -20.06 -0.09 -5.64
N ASN A 18 -19.07 0.50 -4.96
CA ASN A 18 -17.72 0.00 -5.17
C ASN A 18 -17.81 -1.44 -4.68
N GLU A 19 -18.00 -2.38 -5.60
CA GLU A 19 -18.21 -3.77 -5.21
C GLU A 19 -17.07 -4.13 -4.27
N LYS A 20 -17.44 -4.64 -3.09
CA LYS A 20 -16.54 -5.06 -2.01
C LYS A 20 -15.40 -5.93 -2.57
N ASP A 21 -14.47 -6.35 -1.72
CA ASP A 21 -13.43 -7.37 -2.02
C ASP A 21 -13.96 -8.73 -2.53
N GLN A 22 -15.20 -8.80 -3.01
CA GLN A 22 -15.93 -9.96 -3.43
C GLN A 22 -16.27 -9.82 -4.93
N ALA A 23 -16.07 -10.88 -5.70
CA ALA A 23 -16.52 -10.99 -7.09
C ALA A 23 -17.47 -12.17 -7.21
N SER A 24 -18.53 -12.03 -8.02
CA SER A 24 -19.40 -13.15 -8.36
C SER A 24 -18.87 -13.90 -9.58
N MET A 25 -18.32 -15.10 -9.38
CA MET A 25 -17.82 -15.92 -10.48
C MET A 25 -18.76 -17.08 -10.80
N PRO A 26 -18.99 -17.40 -12.08
CA PRO A 26 -19.74 -18.59 -12.49
C PRO A 26 -18.89 -19.85 -12.26
N ILE A 27 -19.48 -20.88 -11.65
CA ILE A 27 -18.80 -22.15 -11.36
C ILE A 27 -18.37 -22.88 -12.65
N VAL A 28 -19.20 -22.77 -13.67
CA VAL A 28 -18.96 -23.35 -14.99
C VAL A 28 -18.52 -22.24 -15.91
N ASP A 29 -17.40 -22.44 -16.57
CA ASP A 29 -16.97 -21.55 -17.64
C ASP A 29 -17.87 -21.78 -18.86
N LYS A 30 -18.45 -20.69 -19.37
CA LYS A 30 -19.38 -20.74 -20.51
C LYS A 30 -18.70 -21.11 -21.82
N LEU A 31 -17.37 -20.97 -21.90
CA LEU A 31 -16.60 -21.23 -23.11
C LEU A 31 -16.10 -22.68 -23.20
N SER A 32 -15.75 -23.29 -22.07
CA SER A 32 -15.13 -24.61 -22.01
C SER A 32 -16.06 -25.72 -21.50
N GLU A 33 -17.28 -25.40 -21.06
CA GLU A 33 -18.25 -26.29 -20.39
C GLU A 33 -17.71 -26.99 -19.11
N GLY A 34 -16.46 -26.71 -18.75
CA GLY A 34 -15.73 -27.23 -17.60
C GLY A 34 -15.87 -26.37 -16.35
N ILE A 35 -15.25 -26.82 -15.26
CA ILE A 35 -15.12 -26.00 -14.04
C ILE A 35 -14.24 -24.80 -14.39
N ASN A 36 -14.67 -23.62 -13.96
CA ASN A 36 -13.88 -22.41 -14.09
C ASN A 36 -12.61 -22.54 -13.22
N GLU A 37 -11.46 -22.74 -13.87
CA GLU A 37 -10.15 -22.91 -13.19
C GLU A 37 -9.79 -21.72 -12.31
N GLY A 38 -10.31 -20.51 -12.61
CA GLY A 38 -10.08 -19.31 -11.80
C GLY A 38 -10.74 -19.34 -10.41
N ILE A 39 -11.62 -20.31 -10.14
CA ILE A 39 -12.26 -20.50 -8.83
C ILE A 39 -11.46 -21.46 -7.94
N ILE A 40 -10.57 -22.26 -8.53
CA ILE A 40 -9.77 -23.23 -7.79
C ILE A 40 -8.81 -22.47 -6.86
N ASN A 41 -8.82 -22.82 -5.58
CA ASN A 41 -8.13 -22.12 -4.48
C ASN A 41 -8.62 -20.71 -4.14
N ALA A 42 -9.71 -20.23 -4.75
CA ALA A 42 -10.31 -18.97 -4.35
C ALA A 42 -10.91 -19.06 -2.93
N ILE A 43 -10.87 -17.95 -2.20
CA ILE A 43 -11.41 -17.86 -0.84
C ILE A 43 -12.89 -17.53 -0.92
N VAL A 44 -13.73 -18.29 -0.22
CA VAL A 44 -15.18 -18.06 -0.18
C VAL A 44 -15.49 -16.79 0.60
N ALA A 45 -16.33 -15.91 0.03
CA ALA A 45 -16.68 -14.64 0.63
C ALA A 45 -17.98 -14.64 1.46
N GLU A 46 -18.81 -15.68 1.31
CA GLU A 46 -20.08 -15.86 2.03
C GLU A 46 -20.29 -17.35 2.31
N ASP A 47 -20.88 -17.67 3.47
CA ASP A 47 -21.23 -19.05 3.81
C ASP A 47 -22.15 -19.66 2.75
N ILE A 48 -21.79 -20.84 2.24
CA ILE A 48 -22.62 -21.56 1.25
C ILE A 48 -23.40 -22.62 2.00
N ILE A 49 -24.70 -22.38 2.14
CA ILE A 49 -25.62 -23.27 2.83
C ILE A 49 -26.34 -24.15 1.80
N ASN A 50 -26.50 -25.43 2.10
CA ASN A 50 -27.34 -26.32 1.31
C ASN A 50 -28.82 -25.91 1.50
N PRO A 51 -29.52 -25.49 0.44
CA PRO A 51 -30.91 -25.04 0.56
C PRO A 51 -31.88 -26.15 0.99
N LYS A 52 -31.50 -27.43 0.85
CA LYS A 52 -32.37 -28.58 1.19
C LYS A 52 -32.13 -29.14 2.59
N THR A 53 -30.90 -29.11 3.10
CA THR A 53 -30.55 -29.69 4.42
C THR A 53 -30.28 -28.63 5.49
N GLY A 54 -30.09 -27.37 5.10
CA GLY A 54 -29.70 -26.29 6.02
C GLY A 54 -28.25 -26.39 6.51
N GLU A 55 -27.47 -27.35 6.03
CA GLU A 55 -26.08 -27.56 6.43
C GLU A 55 -25.15 -26.57 5.70
N VAL A 56 -24.18 -26.04 6.43
CA VAL A 56 -23.12 -25.19 5.88
C VAL A 56 -22.13 -26.08 5.12
N ILE A 57 -22.04 -25.91 3.79
CA ILE A 57 -21.14 -26.67 2.92
C ILE A 57 -19.71 -26.12 3.01
N CYS A 58 -19.57 -24.80 3.08
CA CYS A 58 -18.31 -24.11 3.32
C CYS A 58 -18.55 -22.77 4.02
N SER A 59 -17.62 -22.41 4.90
CA SER A 59 -17.66 -21.18 5.67
C SER A 59 -16.89 -20.07 4.96
N THR A 60 -17.19 -18.82 5.31
CA THR A 60 -16.47 -17.64 4.87
C THR A 60 -14.99 -17.77 5.26
N GLY A 61 -14.08 -17.65 4.29
CA GLY A 61 -12.64 -17.82 4.51
C GLY A 61 -12.05 -19.16 4.03
N ASP A 62 -12.88 -20.16 3.72
CA ASP A 62 -12.41 -21.45 3.23
C ASP A 62 -11.90 -21.36 1.78
N LYS A 63 -10.87 -22.16 1.46
CA LYS A 63 -10.38 -22.31 0.09
C LYS A 63 -11.24 -23.32 -0.67
N LEU A 64 -11.65 -22.95 -1.87
CA LEU A 64 -12.39 -23.84 -2.77
C LEU A 64 -11.46 -24.90 -3.36
N SER A 65 -11.60 -26.13 -2.89
CA SER A 65 -11.02 -27.32 -3.51
C SER A 65 -11.95 -27.88 -4.59
N ASP A 66 -11.40 -28.62 -5.55
CA ASP A 66 -12.18 -29.22 -6.64
C ASP A 66 -13.39 -30.03 -6.13
N ALA A 67 -13.18 -30.80 -5.07
CA ALA A 67 -14.23 -31.60 -4.43
C ALA A 67 -15.37 -30.73 -3.86
N LEU A 68 -15.06 -29.57 -3.29
CA LEU A 68 -16.06 -28.62 -2.81
C LEU A 68 -16.80 -27.97 -3.98
N ILE A 69 -16.10 -27.59 -5.04
CA ILE A 69 -16.70 -26.99 -6.24
C ILE A 69 -17.72 -27.94 -6.88
N TYR A 70 -17.42 -29.23 -6.99
CA TYR A 70 -18.37 -30.24 -7.49
C TYR A 70 -19.63 -30.38 -6.63
N LYS A 71 -19.51 -30.24 -5.30
CA LYS A 71 -20.68 -30.25 -4.40
C LYS A 71 -21.52 -28.99 -4.61
N ILE A 72 -20.89 -27.82 -4.73
CA ILE A 72 -21.59 -26.54 -4.86
C ILE A 72 -22.26 -26.38 -6.24
N LYS A 73 -21.65 -26.92 -7.32
CA LYS A 73 -22.20 -26.92 -8.68
C LYS A 73 -23.63 -27.46 -8.76
N LYS A 74 -24.01 -28.39 -7.86
CA LYS A 74 -25.36 -28.98 -7.82
C LYS A 74 -26.45 -28.02 -7.32
N PHE A 75 -26.08 -26.94 -6.65
CA PHE A 75 -27.03 -26.08 -5.91
C PHE A 75 -26.99 -24.61 -6.32
N LYS A 76 -25.85 -24.12 -6.82
CA LYS A 76 -25.65 -22.70 -7.13
C LYS A 76 -24.85 -22.55 -8.42
N GLU A 77 -25.26 -21.65 -9.31
CA GLU A 77 -24.52 -21.39 -10.56
C GLU A 77 -23.37 -20.39 -10.40
N LYS A 78 -23.49 -19.46 -9.44
CA LYS A 78 -22.51 -18.40 -9.17
C LYS A 78 -22.10 -18.38 -7.69
N ILE A 79 -20.81 -18.24 -7.43
CA ILE A 79 -20.25 -18.11 -6.08
C ILE A 79 -19.68 -16.70 -5.93
N LYS A 80 -19.88 -16.09 -4.75
CA LYS A 80 -19.11 -14.90 -4.37
C LYS A 80 -17.81 -15.34 -3.74
N ILE A 81 -16.71 -15.01 -4.39
CA ILE A 81 -15.36 -15.29 -3.91
C ILE A 81 -14.67 -13.99 -3.56
N LYS A 82 -13.66 -14.04 -2.69
CA LYS A 82 -12.75 -12.91 -2.49
C LYS A 82 -11.99 -12.67 -3.80
N LYS A 83 -11.91 -11.41 -4.25
CA LYS A 83 -11.18 -11.04 -5.47
C LYS A 83 -9.73 -11.50 -5.34
N GLY A 84 -9.25 -12.18 -6.38
CA GLY A 84 -7.86 -12.57 -6.52
C GLY A 84 -6.98 -11.40 -7.01
N PRO A 85 -5.68 -11.65 -7.27
CA PRO A 85 -4.76 -10.62 -7.78
C PRO A 85 -4.97 -10.27 -9.28
N SER A 86 -5.95 -10.88 -9.94
CA SER A 86 -6.22 -10.71 -11.37
C SER A 86 -7.46 -9.84 -11.59
N LEU A 87 -7.44 -9.03 -12.65
CA LEU A 87 -8.58 -8.20 -13.04
C LEU A 87 -9.79 -9.05 -13.43
N THR A 88 -10.95 -8.69 -12.89
CA THR A 88 -12.22 -9.33 -13.25
C THR A 88 -12.99 -8.50 -14.27
N ARG A 89 -13.97 -9.13 -14.94
CA ARG A 89 -14.83 -8.43 -15.91
C ARG A 89 -15.64 -7.33 -15.23
N GLU A 90 -16.09 -7.60 -14.01
CA GLU A 90 -16.85 -6.68 -13.17
C GLU A 90 -16.05 -5.41 -12.86
N ASP A 91 -14.76 -5.54 -12.58
CA ASP A 91 -13.86 -4.39 -12.36
C ASP A 91 -13.83 -3.47 -13.58
N ILE A 92 -13.69 -4.02 -14.78
CA ILE A 92 -13.65 -3.23 -16.04
C ILE A 92 -14.96 -2.46 -16.25
N VAL A 93 -16.10 -3.12 -16.03
CA VAL A 93 -17.42 -2.47 -16.17
C VAL A 93 -17.59 -1.36 -15.13
N ALA A 94 -17.15 -1.59 -13.89
CA ALA A 94 -17.20 -0.59 -12.83
C ALA A 94 -16.31 0.62 -13.13
N SER A 95 -15.07 0.40 -13.61
CA SER A 95 -14.15 1.47 -14.02
C SER A 95 -14.73 2.34 -15.14
N LEU A 96 -15.31 1.71 -16.18
CA LEU A 96 -15.97 2.45 -17.26
C LEU A 96 -17.16 3.26 -16.77
N ARG A 97 -17.97 2.69 -15.86
CA ARG A 97 -19.10 3.41 -15.26
C ARG A 97 -18.62 4.60 -14.42
N TYR A 98 -17.55 4.44 -13.64
CA TYR A 98 -16.95 5.53 -12.87
C TYR A 98 -16.44 6.65 -13.79
N LEU A 99 -15.78 6.30 -14.90
CA LEU A 99 -15.32 7.27 -15.90
C LEU A 99 -16.46 8.09 -16.53
N VAL A 100 -17.58 7.43 -16.89
CA VAL A 100 -18.77 8.14 -17.41
C VAL A 100 -19.39 9.04 -16.34
N ASN A 101 -19.40 8.61 -15.08
CA ASN A 101 -19.89 9.43 -13.98
C ASN A 101 -18.99 10.66 -13.74
N LEU A 102 -17.67 10.51 -13.83
CA LEU A 102 -16.72 11.63 -13.74
C LEU A 102 -17.00 12.69 -14.82
N TYR A 103 -17.27 12.26 -16.06
CA TYR A 103 -17.65 13.19 -17.14
C TYR A 103 -18.93 13.98 -16.81
N ARG A 104 -19.85 13.38 -16.04
CA ARG A 104 -21.07 14.04 -15.56
C ARG A 104 -20.88 14.85 -14.26
N GLY A 105 -19.63 14.99 -13.79
CA GLY A 105 -19.30 15.70 -12.54
C GLY A 105 -19.64 14.92 -11.27
N ILE A 106 -19.86 13.61 -11.36
CA ILE A 106 -20.22 12.74 -10.23
C ILE A 106 -19.02 11.86 -9.88
N GLY A 107 -18.25 12.28 -8.88
CA GLY A 107 -17.05 11.58 -8.40
C GLY A 107 -15.93 12.57 -8.04
N TYR A 108 -14.75 12.03 -7.77
CA TYR A 108 -13.54 12.81 -7.48
C TYR A 108 -12.45 12.44 -8.48
N ILE A 109 -11.69 13.46 -8.90
CA ILE A 109 -10.49 13.29 -9.73
C ILE A 109 -9.32 13.01 -8.79
N ASP A 110 -8.52 12.01 -9.13
CA ASP A 110 -7.37 11.62 -8.32
C ASP A 110 -6.20 12.59 -8.53
N ASP A 111 -5.50 12.89 -7.44
CA ASP A 111 -4.26 13.65 -7.43
C ASP A 111 -3.06 12.69 -7.57
N ILE A 112 -2.30 12.83 -8.66
CA ILE A 112 -1.16 11.96 -8.99
C ILE A 112 0.06 12.18 -8.07
N ASP A 113 0.14 13.32 -7.39
CA ASP A 113 1.24 13.70 -6.51
C ASP A 113 0.97 13.35 -5.05
N HIS A 114 -0.29 13.04 -4.71
CA HIS A 114 -0.70 12.57 -3.40
C HIS A 114 0.10 11.32 -2.97
N LEU A 115 0.68 11.33 -1.76
CA LEU A 115 1.49 10.19 -1.29
C LEU A 115 0.67 8.91 -1.04
N GLY A 116 -0.66 9.01 -0.96
CA GLY A 116 -1.55 7.83 -1.00
C GLY A 116 -1.59 7.12 -2.36
N ASN A 117 -1.23 7.84 -3.43
CA ASN A 117 -1.11 7.29 -4.78
C ASN A 117 0.35 6.96 -5.15
N ARG A 118 1.30 7.19 -4.23
CA ARG A 118 2.73 6.94 -4.42
C ARG A 118 3.27 5.96 -3.40
N ARG A 119 3.65 4.79 -3.88
CA ARG A 119 4.15 3.69 -3.06
C ARG A 119 5.67 3.56 -3.17
N ILE A 120 6.33 3.35 -2.04
CA ILE A 120 7.75 3.00 -2.00
C ILE A 120 7.91 1.52 -2.36
N LYS A 121 8.81 1.24 -3.30
CA LYS A 121 9.35 -0.11 -3.50
C LYS A 121 10.64 -0.26 -2.71
N THR A 122 10.65 -1.21 -1.79
CA THR A 122 11.86 -1.52 -1.00
C THR A 122 12.82 -2.40 -1.78
N VAL A 123 14.08 -2.49 -1.31
CA VAL A 123 15.09 -3.36 -1.92
C VAL A 123 14.65 -4.84 -1.98
N GLY A 124 13.89 -5.30 -0.98
CA GLY A 124 13.38 -6.67 -0.93
C GLY A 124 12.42 -6.97 -2.08
N GLU A 125 11.49 -6.06 -2.35
CA GLU A 125 10.52 -6.19 -3.45
C GLU A 125 11.20 -6.11 -4.81
N LEU A 126 12.12 -5.15 -4.99
CA LEU A 126 12.88 -5.04 -6.24
C LEU A 126 13.69 -6.30 -6.52
N LEU A 127 14.29 -6.89 -5.48
CA LEU A 127 15.03 -8.14 -5.60
C LEU A 127 14.09 -9.32 -5.86
N GLN A 128 12.90 -9.35 -5.24
CA GLN A 128 11.88 -10.37 -5.47
C GLN A 128 11.41 -10.36 -6.93
N ASP A 129 11.17 -9.18 -7.52
CA ASP A 129 10.81 -9.04 -8.94
C ASP A 129 11.90 -9.65 -9.85
N GLN A 130 13.18 -9.35 -9.56
CA GLN A 130 14.30 -9.92 -10.31
C GLN A 130 14.45 -11.44 -10.09
N PHE A 131 14.21 -11.89 -8.86
CA PHE A 131 14.24 -13.30 -8.51
C PHE A 131 13.16 -14.08 -9.26
N TYR A 132 11.94 -13.53 -9.35
CA TYR A 132 10.82 -14.08 -10.11
C TYR A 132 11.15 -14.22 -11.59
N ILE A 133 11.72 -13.18 -12.21
CA ILE A 133 12.20 -13.23 -13.61
C ILE A 133 13.26 -14.34 -13.78
N GLY A 134 14.18 -14.46 -12.82
CA GLY A 134 15.21 -15.50 -12.82
C GLY A 134 14.63 -16.92 -12.73
N LEU A 135 13.61 -17.12 -11.89
CA LEU A 135 12.90 -18.39 -11.77
C LEU A 135 12.12 -18.73 -13.02
N SER A 136 11.41 -17.78 -13.63
CA SER A 136 10.67 -17.99 -14.88
C SER A 136 11.58 -18.44 -16.02
N ARG A 137 12.78 -17.86 -16.13
CA ARG A 137 13.82 -18.33 -17.07
C ARG A 137 14.29 -19.75 -16.76
N MET A 138 14.48 -20.07 -15.49
CA MET A 138 14.88 -21.42 -15.06
C MET A 138 13.79 -22.45 -15.37
N GLU A 139 12.53 -22.13 -15.13
CA GLU A 139 11.37 -22.98 -15.44
C GLU A 139 11.35 -23.33 -16.93
N ARG A 140 11.55 -22.34 -17.81
CA ARG A 140 11.63 -22.56 -19.26
C ARG A 140 12.74 -23.53 -19.64
N VAL A 141 13.95 -23.35 -19.08
CA VAL A 141 15.09 -24.25 -19.35
C VAL A 141 14.80 -25.67 -18.85
N ILE A 142 14.16 -25.81 -17.69
CA ILE A 142 13.75 -27.12 -17.15
C ILE A 142 12.74 -27.78 -18.11
N ARG A 143 11.74 -27.04 -18.59
CA ARG A 143 10.73 -27.54 -19.54
C ARG A 143 11.35 -27.99 -20.87
N GLU A 144 12.27 -27.21 -21.41
CA GLU A 144 13.01 -27.55 -22.63
C GLU A 144 13.85 -28.82 -22.43
N ARG A 145 14.58 -28.95 -21.30
CA ARG A 145 15.37 -30.15 -20.98
C ARG A 145 14.53 -31.40 -20.80
N MET A 146 13.37 -31.28 -20.13
CA MET A 146 12.42 -32.38 -19.96
C MET A 146 11.88 -32.89 -21.30
N THR A 147 11.76 -32.02 -22.31
CA THR A 147 11.27 -32.41 -23.64
C THR A 147 12.35 -33.15 -24.46
N ILE A 148 13.62 -32.80 -24.28
CA ILE A 148 14.73 -33.36 -25.07
C ILE A 148 15.19 -34.72 -24.53
N GLN A 149 15.07 -34.98 -23.22
CA GLN A 149 15.55 -36.22 -22.61
C GLN A 149 14.59 -37.39 -22.87
N PRO A 150 15.01 -38.45 -23.59
CA PRO A 150 14.13 -39.57 -23.96
C PRO A 150 13.88 -40.56 -22.81
N ASP A 151 14.83 -40.71 -21.88
CA ASP A 151 14.75 -41.70 -20.79
C ASP A 151 14.26 -41.09 -19.47
N VAL A 152 12.93 -41.09 -19.27
CA VAL A 152 12.27 -40.52 -18.08
C VAL A 152 12.67 -41.23 -16.78
N SER A 153 13.04 -42.51 -16.83
CA SER A 153 13.34 -43.34 -15.66
C SER A 153 14.68 -43.02 -14.98
N ALA A 154 15.61 -42.34 -15.67
CA ALA A 154 16.94 -42.00 -15.15
C ALA A 154 17.07 -40.52 -14.73
N ILE A 155 16.03 -39.71 -14.91
CA ILE A 155 16.09 -38.26 -14.66
C ILE A 155 16.02 -37.97 -13.16
N THR A 156 17.04 -37.28 -12.64
CA THR A 156 17.02 -36.71 -11.30
C THR A 156 16.69 -35.21 -11.36
N PRO A 157 15.94 -34.64 -10.39
CA PRO A 157 15.63 -33.19 -10.37
C PRO A 157 16.89 -32.31 -10.41
N GLN A 158 17.99 -32.77 -9.80
CA GLN A 158 19.26 -32.06 -9.79
C GLN A 158 19.88 -31.92 -11.19
N ALA A 159 19.64 -32.87 -12.11
CA ALA A 159 20.13 -32.79 -13.49
C ALA A 159 19.36 -31.75 -14.33
N LEU A 160 18.10 -31.49 -13.97
CA LEU A 160 17.24 -30.52 -14.67
C LEU A 160 17.50 -29.08 -14.22
N ILE A 161 17.80 -28.87 -12.94
CA ILE A 161 17.97 -27.54 -12.35
C ILE A 161 19.32 -26.94 -12.75
N ASN A 162 19.27 -25.74 -13.35
CA ASN A 162 20.46 -24.92 -13.60
C ASN A 162 20.31 -23.56 -12.90
N ALA A 163 21.13 -23.31 -11.87
CA ALA A 163 21.09 -22.07 -11.10
C ALA A 163 21.77 -20.86 -11.78
N ARG A 164 22.53 -21.05 -12.87
CA ARG A 164 23.29 -19.98 -13.53
C ARG A 164 22.41 -18.80 -13.98
N PRO A 165 21.24 -18.99 -14.62
CA PRO A 165 20.38 -17.87 -15.04
C PRO A 165 19.87 -17.01 -13.87
N LEU A 166 19.59 -17.65 -12.73
CA LEU A 166 19.16 -16.96 -11.52
C LEU A 166 20.29 -16.11 -10.93
N LEU A 167 21.48 -16.70 -10.77
CA LEU A 167 22.66 -15.98 -10.28
C LEU A 167 23.05 -14.81 -11.17
N ALA A 168 22.95 -14.98 -12.50
CA ALA A 168 23.21 -13.90 -13.46
C ALA A 168 22.26 -12.72 -13.26
N THR A 169 20.96 -12.99 -13.05
CA THR A 169 19.94 -11.95 -12.84
C THR A 169 20.19 -11.17 -11.55
N ILE A 170 20.54 -11.87 -10.46
CA ILE A 170 20.88 -11.22 -9.18
C ILE A 170 22.15 -10.37 -9.30
N ARG A 171 23.20 -10.89 -9.95
CA ARG A 171 24.45 -10.13 -10.17
C ARG A 171 24.22 -8.90 -11.03
N GLN A 172 23.38 -9.01 -12.07
CA GLN A 172 23.02 -7.88 -12.92
C GLN A 172 22.29 -6.79 -12.10
N PHE A 173 21.36 -7.18 -11.22
CA PHE A 173 20.66 -6.23 -10.35
C PHE A 173 21.65 -5.42 -9.49
N PHE A 174 22.54 -6.08 -8.73
CA PHE A 174 23.49 -5.35 -7.88
C PHE A 174 24.60 -4.62 -8.65
N GLY A 175 25.00 -5.14 -9.81
CA GLY A 175 26.12 -4.58 -10.58
C GLY A 175 25.74 -3.43 -11.53
N SER A 176 24.48 -3.37 -11.99
CA SER A 176 24.08 -2.42 -13.05
C SER A 176 22.81 -1.62 -12.76
N SER A 177 22.09 -1.92 -11.67
CA SER A 177 20.90 -1.15 -11.32
C SER A 177 21.26 0.29 -10.92
N GLN A 178 20.51 1.27 -11.43
CA GLN A 178 20.65 2.68 -11.06
C GLN A 178 20.39 2.94 -9.56
N LEU A 179 19.64 2.04 -8.91
CA LEU A 179 19.33 2.12 -7.48
C LEU A 179 20.39 1.40 -6.62
N SER A 180 21.28 0.61 -7.23
CA SER A 180 22.42 0.00 -6.56
C SER A 180 23.62 0.93 -6.68
N GLN A 181 23.74 1.86 -5.74
CA GLN A 181 24.74 2.93 -5.78
C GLN A 181 25.89 2.65 -4.80
N PHE A 182 27.08 3.19 -5.11
CA PHE A 182 28.18 3.22 -4.16
C PHE A 182 27.78 4.07 -2.94
N MET A 183 28.01 3.53 -1.74
CA MET A 183 27.59 4.22 -0.53
C MET A 183 28.47 5.46 -0.29
N ASP A 184 27.84 6.61 -0.06
CA ASP A 184 28.53 7.79 0.46
C ASP A 184 28.99 7.53 1.90
N GLN A 185 30.30 7.57 2.09
CA GLN A 185 30.99 7.26 3.35
C GLN A 185 31.86 8.43 3.82
N THR A 186 31.57 9.64 3.37
CA THR A 186 32.35 10.83 3.77
C THR A 186 32.29 11.06 5.28
N ASN A 187 31.13 10.83 5.90
CA ASN A 187 30.93 10.89 7.35
C ASN A 187 29.70 10.04 7.75
N PRO A 188 29.49 9.75 9.05
CA PRO A 188 28.37 8.93 9.50
C PRO A 188 26.98 9.49 9.14
N LEU A 189 26.83 10.82 9.06
CA LEU A 189 25.57 11.44 8.68
C LEU A 189 25.27 11.18 7.20
N SER A 190 26.26 11.35 6.31
CA SER A 190 26.15 11.01 4.89
C SER A 190 25.71 9.56 4.68
N GLU A 191 26.28 8.63 5.45
CA GLU A 191 25.91 7.22 5.37
C GLU A 191 24.44 6.98 5.74
N ILE A 192 23.99 7.54 6.87
CA ILE A 192 22.61 7.40 7.35
C ILE A 192 21.63 8.07 6.37
N THR A 193 21.95 9.27 5.92
CA THR A 193 21.16 10.01 4.93
C THR A 193 21.04 9.23 3.62
N HIS A 194 22.14 8.66 3.12
CA HIS A 194 22.12 7.91 1.87
C HIS A 194 21.25 6.66 1.97
N LYS A 195 21.29 5.94 3.10
CA LYS A 195 20.42 4.78 3.36
C LYS A 195 18.93 5.13 3.48
N ARG A 196 18.60 6.38 3.85
CA ARG A 196 17.23 6.89 4.02
C ARG A 196 16.71 7.67 2.80
N ARG A 197 17.46 7.65 1.70
CA ARG A 197 17.14 8.37 0.46
C ARG A 197 16.06 7.63 -0.33
N LEU A 198 15.12 8.40 -0.86
CA LEU A 198 14.08 7.98 -1.78
C LEU A 198 14.40 8.52 -3.18
N SER A 199 14.16 7.72 -4.20
CA SER A 199 14.36 8.09 -5.60
C SER A 199 13.10 7.80 -6.40
N ALA A 200 12.59 8.83 -7.08
CA ALA A 200 11.55 8.68 -8.10
C ALA A 200 12.11 8.20 -9.45
N LEU A 201 13.45 8.19 -9.60
CA LEU A 201 14.16 7.69 -10.77
C LEU A 201 14.42 6.19 -10.64
N GLY A 202 14.46 5.49 -11.78
CA GLY A 202 14.82 4.07 -11.86
C GLY A 202 13.86 3.26 -12.73
N PRO A 203 14.01 1.92 -12.77
CA PRO A 203 13.11 1.06 -13.54
C PRO A 203 11.67 1.17 -13.02
N GLY A 204 10.74 1.56 -13.91
CA GLY A 204 9.34 1.80 -13.55
C GLY A 204 9.06 3.16 -12.92
N GLY A 205 10.08 4.01 -12.75
CA GLY A 205 9.95 5.38 -12.26
C GLY A 205 9.97 6.43 -13.38
N LEU A 206 10.22 7.68 -12.99
CA LEU A 206 10.34 8.81 -13.90
C LEU A 206 11.74 8.89 -14.51
N THR A 207 11.83 9.52 -15.69
CA THR A 207 13.10 9.97 -16.25
C THR A 207 13.26 11.47 -16.04
N ARG A 208 14.50 11.96 -15.99
CA ARG A 208 14.80 13.39 -15.77
C ARG A 208 14.10 14.30 -16.79
N GLU A 209 14.01 13.85 -18.03
CA GLU A 209 13.41 14.58 -19.15
C GLU A 209 11.87 14.57 -19.12
N ARG A 210 11.25 13.49 -18.63
CA ARG A 210 9.79 13.38 -18.52
C ARG A 210 9.23 13.98 -17.24
N ALA A 211 10.06 14.19 -16.23
CA ALA A 211 9.65 14.81 -14.99
C ALA A 211 9.40 16.31 -15.19
N GLY A 212 8.12 16.68 -15.29
CA GLY A 212 7.66 18.06 -15.32
C GLY A 212 7.85 18.80 -13.99
N PHE A 213 7.36 20.04 -13.93
CA PHE A 213 7.47 20.89 -12.75
C PHE A 213 6.63 20.38 -11.57
N GLU A 214 5.38 19.96 -11.83
CA GLU A 214 4.42 19.51 -10.82
C GLU A 214 4.98 18.38 -9.93
N VAL A 215 5.59 17.38 -10.57
CA VAL A 215 6.17 16.21 -9.90
C VAL A 215 7.37 16.52 -9.02
N ARG A 216 8.00 17.69 -9.20
CA ARG A 216 9.16 18.15 -8.42
C ARG A 216 8.76 19.09 -7.30
N ASP A 217 7.53 19.58 -7.30
CA ASP A 217 7.04 20.51 -6.30
C ASP A 217 6.79 19.82 -4.96
N VAL A 218 6.73 20.60 -3.89
CA VAL A 218 6.45 20.09 -2.55
C VAL A 218 4.95 19.94 -2.38
N HIS A 219 4.50 18.69 -2.34
CA HIS A 219 3.11 18.37 -2.07
C HIS A 219 2.78 18.47 -0.56
N HIS A 220 1.54 18.83 -0.22
CA HIS A 220 1.13 18.99 1.18
C HIS A 220 1.23 17.68 1.97
N THR A 221 1.02 16.53 1.32
CA THR A 221 1.17 15.20 1.95
C THR A 221 2.61 14.86 2.33
N HIS A 222 3.62 15.58 1.82
CA HIS A 222 5.02 15.35 2.20
C HIS A 222 5.25 15.63 3.69
N TYR A 223 4.38 16.41 4.33
CA TYR A 223 4.51 16.81 5.72
C TYR A 223 4.71 15.60 6.65
N GLY A 224 5.82 15.60 7.39
CA GLY A 224 6.18 14.51 8.30
C GLY A 224 6.60 13.19 7.65
N ARG A 225 6.57 13.08 6.32
CA ARG A 225 6.88 11.87 5.53
C ARG A 225 8.18 11.99 4.76
N ILE A 226 8.29 13.02 3.92
CA ILE A 226 9.46 13.33 3.09
C ILE A 226 9.96 14.73 3.46
N CYS A 227 11.27 14.87 3.65
CA CYS A 227 11.87 16.15 3.95
C CYS A 227 11.71 17.10 2.76
N PRO A 228 11.01 18.24 2.89
CA PRO A 228 10.79 19.15 1.76
C PRO A 228 12.03 20.00 1.42
N ILE A 229 13.02 20.02 2.32
CA ILE A 229 14.24 20.85 2.19
C ILE A 229 15.41 20.01 1.65
N GLU A 230 15.51 18.77 2.08
CA GLU A 230 16.65 17.90 1.77
C GLU A 230 16.46 17.22 0.41
N THR A 231 16.77 17.96 -0.64
CA THR A 231 16.83 17.50 -2.03
C THR A 231 18.17 17.95 -2.65
N PRO A 232 18.78 17.17 -3.56
CA PRO A 232 19.91 17.64 -4.33
C PRO A 232 19.53 18.85 -5.18
N GLU A 233 20.46 19.78 -5.33
CA GLU A 233 20.33 20.89 -6.27
C GLU A 233 20.53 20.43 -7.73
N GLY A 234 20.04 21.23 -8.68
CA GLY A 234 20.22 20.97 -10.11
C GLY A 234 19.21 20.00 -10.72
N PRO A 235 19.59 19.17 -11.71
CA PRO A 235 18.64 18.37 -12.50
C PRO A 235 17.82 17.33 -11.74
N ASN A 236 18.26 16.94 -10.53
CA ASN A 236 17.59 15.94 -9.70
C ASN A 236 16.67 16.55 -8.62
N ILE A 237 16.51 17.89 -8.60
CA ILE A 237 15.67 18.57 -7.63
C ILE A 237 14.24 18.01 -7.64
N GLY A 238 13.70 17.69 -6.46
CA GLY A 238 12.36 17.14 -6.29
C GLY A 238 12.19 15.66 -6.71
N LEU A 239 13.19 15.05 -7.36
CA LEU A 239 13.16 13.64 -7.79
C LEU A 239 13.87 12.71 -6.81
N ILE A 240 14.71 13.29 -5.95
CA ILE A 240 15.41 12.61 -4.88
C ILE A 240 15.07 13.35 -3.59
N GLY A 241 14.55 12.61 -2.61
CA GLY A 241 14.22 13.15 -1.30
C GLY A 241 14.76 12.26 -0.18
N SER A 242 14.70 12.76 1.05
CA SER A 242 15.06 12.00 2.25
C SER A 242 13.82 11.75 3.11
N LEU A 243 13.72 10.56 3.72
CA LEU A 243 12.66 10.26 4.69
C LEU A 243 12.77 11.16 5.93
N CYS A 244 11.64 11.68 6.40
CA CYS A 244 11.57 12.39 7.67
C CYS A 244 11.96 11.49 8.86
N ILE A 245 12.33 12.10 9.99
CA ILE A 245 12.91 11.41 11.16
C ILE A 245 12.02 10.29 11.69
N TYR A 246 10.73 10.57 11.89
CA TYR A 246 9.77 9.62 12.44
C TYR A 246 8.95 8.88 11.37
N ALA A 247 9.19 9.16 10.09
CA ALA A 247 8.49 8.49 9.00
C ALA A 247 8.86 7.01 8.95
N ARG A 248 7.87 6.17 8.68
CA ARG A 248 8.02 4.72 8.50
C ARG A 248 7.31 4.28 7.23
N VAL A 249 7.76 3.17 6.65
CA VAL A 249 7.10 2.54 5.50
C VAL A 249 6.29 1.37 6.04
N ASN A 250 5.00 1.34 5.76
CA ASN A 250 4.13 0.25 6.18
C ASN A 250 4.28 -0.99 5.29
N GLU A 251 3.60 -2.08 5.63
CA GLU A 251 3.66 -3.35 4.87
C GLU A 251 3.17 -3.20 3.43
N LEU A 252 2.26 -2.25 3.19
CA LEU A 252 1.74 -1.94 1.87
C LEU A 252 2.67 -1.01 1.07
N GLY A 253 3.76 -0.51 1.65
CA GLY A 253 4.73 0.37 0.98
C GLY A 253 4.39 1.86 1.03
N PHE A 254 3.39 2.29 1.80
CA PHE A 254 3.07 3.71 1.99
C PHE A 254 3.83 4.31 3.18
N ILE A 255 4.10 5.61 3.11
CA ILE A 255 4.79 6.33 4.19
C ILE A 255 3.77 6.79 5.23
N GLU A 256 4.04 6.45 6.47
CA GLU A 256 3.25 6.83 7.63
C GLU A 256 4.05 7.72 8.58
N THR A 257 3.32 8.60 9.25
CA THR A 257 3.85 9.54 10.24
C THR A 257 3.11 9.38 11.56
N PRO A 258 3.81 9.45 12.71
CA PRO A 258 3.16 9.33 14.00
C PRO A 258 2.46 10.63 14.45
N TYR A 259 1.30 10.44 15.06
CA TYR A 259 0.46 11.47 15.63
C TYR A 259 0.00 11.08 17.04
N PHE A 260 -0.14 12.07 17.92
CA PHE A 260 -0.82 11.90 19.21
C PHE A 260 -2.33 11.99 19.03
N ARG A 261 -3.05 11.03 19.59
CA ARG A 261 -4.52 11.05 19.57
C ARG A 261 -5.07 12.08 20.55
N VAL A 262 -6.08 12.82 20.11
CA VAL A 262 -6.83 13.79 20.92
C VAL A 262 -8.23 13.26 21.16
N ILE A 263 -8.63 13.18 22.42
CA ILE A 263 -9.98 12.77 22.83
C ILE A 263 -10.58 13.93 23.63
N GLU A 264 -11.70 14.47 23.16
CA GLU A 264 -12.44 15.58 23.82
C GLU A 264 -11.57 16.82 24.13
N GLY A 265 -10.60 17.12 23.26
CA GLY A 265 -9.68 18.25 23.41
C GLY A 265 -8.53 18.03 24.40
N LYS A 266 -8.36 16.79 24.90
CA LYS A 266 -7.21 16.36 25.69
C LYS A 266 -6.28 15.49 24.85
N ILE A 267 -4.99 15.82 24.89
CA ILE A 267 -3.94 15.04 24.23
C ILE A 267 -3.67 13.79 25.07
N THR A 268 -3.66 12.64 24.41
CA THR A 268 -3.30 11.35 25.01
C THR A 268 -1.87 10.97 24.65
N ASP A 269 -1.27 10.05 25.41
CA ASP A 269 0.05 9.49 25.11
C ASP A 269 -0.01 8.38 24.03
N GLU A 270 -1.18 8.11 23.47
CA GLU A 270 -1.38 7.14 22.40
C GLU A 270 -0.84 7.70 21.07
N ILE A 271 0.13 6.98 20.49
CA ILE A 271 0.74 7.32 19.20
C ILE A 271 0.12 6.44 18.12
N VAL A 272 -0.46 7.07 17.11
CA VAL A 272 -1.05 6.42 15.94
C VAL A 272 -0.26 6.82 14.71
N TYR A 273 0.17 5.84 13.92
CA TYR A 273 0.77 6.07 12.61
C TYR A 273 -0.34 6.21 11.58
N LEU A 274 -0.30 7.28 10.79
CA LEU A 274 -1.28 7.56 9.76
C LEU A 274 -0.60 7.67 8.39
N SER A 275 -1.15 6.96 7.42
CA SER A 275 -0.85 7.15 6.00
C SER A 275 -1.44 8.47 5.48
N ALA A 276 -1.04 8.91 4.28
CA ALA A 276 -1.55 10.16 3.71
C ALA A 276 -3.08 10.14 3.52
N ASP A 277 -3.63 9.02 3.02
CA ASP A 277 -5.08 8.88 2.80
C ASP A 277 -5.90 8.81 4.11
N GLU A 278 -5.28 8.35 5.19
CA GLU A 278 -5.90 8.35 6.51
C GLU A 278 -5.84 9.73 7.15
N GLU A 279 -4.71 10.41 7.00
CA GLU A 279 -4.50 11.78 7.49
C GLU A 279 -5.57 12.75 6.98
N ASP A 280 -5.91 12.69 5.69
CA ASP A 280 -6.91 13.56 5.05
C ASP A 280 -8.30 13.48 5.68
N LYS A 281 -8.62 12.40 6.40
CA LYS A 281 -9.91 12.22 7.08
C LYS A 281 -9.97 12.97 8.42
N TYR A 282 -8.84 13.44 8.92
CA TYR A 282 -8.71 14.00 10.26
C TYR A 282 -8.24 15.45 10.25
N LYS A 283 -8.50 16.16 11.34
CA LYS A 283 -7.94 17.50 11.57
C LYS A 283 -6.72 17.40 12.45
N ILE A 284 -5.59 17.88 11.94
CA ILE A 284 -4.31 17.86 12.62
C ILE A 284 -3.99 19.24 13.20
N ALA A 285 -3.59 19.25 14.48
CA ALA A 285 -2.98 20.41 15.09
C ALA A 285 -1.45 20.39 14.94
N GLN A 286 -0.90 21.60 14.84
CA GLN A 286 0.53 21.83 14.95
C GLN A 286 1.04 21.52 16.36
N ILE A 287 2.34 21.31 16.48
CA ILE A 287 2.97 20.99 17.76
C ILE A 287 3.08 22.18 18.72
N ASN A 288 3.07 23.41 18.21
CA ASN A 288 3.26 24.65 18.96
C ASN A 288 2.01 25.11 19.73
N ILE A 289 0.95 24.29 19.78
CA ILE A 289 -0.28 24.63 20.47
C ILE A 289 -0.03 24.77 21.98
N LYS A 290 -0.63 25.81 22.57
CA LYS A 290 -0.59 26.01 24.01
C LYS A 290 -1.46 24.95 24.70
N ILE A 291 -0.83 24.14 25.54
CA ILE A 291 -1.47 23.12 26.35
C ILE A 291 -1.49 23.55 27.81
N ASP A 292 -2.55 23.19 28.52
CA ASP A 292 -2.63 23.33 29.98
C ASP A 292 -1.91 22.16 30.68
N LYS A 293 -1.73 22.25 32.00
CA LYS A 293 -1.06 21.23 32.84
C LYS A 293 -1.72 19.84 32.73
N ASP A 294 -3.01 19.79 32.38
CA ASP A 294 -3.77 18.55 32.20
C ASP A 294 -3.77 18.03 30.75
N ASN A 295 -2.82 18.46 29.91
CA ASN A 295 -2.76 18.15 28.48
C ASN A 295 -4.00 18.58 27.69
N LYS A 296 -4.73 19.58 28.19
CA LYS A 296 -5.90 20.14 27.53
C LYS A 296 -5.47 21.27 26.59
N ILE A 297 -6.02 21.27 25.38
CA ILE A 297 -5.70 22.30 24.39
C ILE A 297 -6.40 23.62 24.80
N SER A 298 -5.67 24.72 24.81
CA SER A 298 -6.22 26.05 25.15
C SER A 298 -7.04 26.64 23.99
N LYS A 299 -8.06 27.46 24.32
CA LYS A 299 -9.08 27.90 23.36
C LYS A 299 -8.65 28.99 22.37
N ASP A 300 -7.59 29.73 22.65
CA ASP A 300 -7.45 31.09 22.10
C ASP A 300 -6.80 31.20 20.71
N VAL A 301 -6.00 30.24 20.23
CA VAL A 301 -5.47 30.32 18.87
C VAL A 301 -5.17 28.91 18.37
N LEU A 302 -6.03 28.36 17.49
CA LEU A 302 -5.67 27.18 16.72
C LEU A 302 -5.75 27.50 15.24
N ILE A 303 -4.57 27.54 14.62
CA ILE A 303 -4.41 27.31 13.19
C ILE A 303 -4.31 25.78 13.05
N ALA A 304 -5.47 25.13 12.97
CA ALA A 304 -5.52 23.73 12.54
C ALA A 304 -5.36 23.72 11.03
N GLN A 305 -4.42 22.93 10.53
CA GLN A 305 -4.24 22.76 9.09
C GLN A 305 -5.28 21.74 8.65
N MET A 306 -6.39 22.22 8.08
CA MET A 306 -7.14 21.43 7.11
C MET A 306 -6.70 21.86 5.72
N ILE A 307 -6.83 20.94 4.77
CA ILE A 307 -6.93 21.22 3.33
C ILE A 307 -7.82 22.48 3.20
N ASN A 308 -7.25 23.59 2.72
CA ASN A 308 -7.85 24.92 2.52
C ASN A 308 -7.74 25.99 3.65
N GLY A 309 -6.96 25.78 4.71
CA GLY A 309 -6.55 26.91 5.60
C GLY A 309 -7.66 27.53 6.47
N ILE A 310 -8.77 26.82 6.71
CA ILE A 310 -9.91 27.32 7.48
C ILE A 310 -9.75 26.99 8.98
N LYS A 311 -9.85 28.01 9.84
CA LYS A 311 -9.87 27.86 11.31
C LYS A 311 -11.04 26.97 11.74
N SER A 312 -10.74 25.89 12.47
CA SER A 312 -11.74 24.96 13.00
C SER A 312 -11.87 25.05 14.53
N PRO A 313 -13.07 24.81 15.11
CA PRO A 313 -13.26 24.78 16.55
C PRO A 313 -12.53 23.58 17.20
N LEU A 314 -12.09 23.78 18.45
CA LEU A 314 -11.29 22.81 19.25
C LEU A 314 -11.85 21.38 19.27
N TYR A 315 -13.17 21.26 19.34
CA TYR A 315 -13.86 19.98 19.48
C TYR A 315 -13.75 19.07 18.25
N SER A 316 -13.21 19.57 17.14
CA SER A 316 -13.03 18.82 15.90
C SER A 316 -11.60 18.34 15.64
N LEU A 317 -10.68 18.59 16.58
CA LEU A 317 -9.30 18.12 16.49
C LEU A 317 -9.17 16.68 16.95
N VAL A 318 -8.47 15.90 16.13
CA VAL A 318 -8.35 14.44 16.35
C VAL A 318 -6.89 14.04 16.60
N PHE A 319 -5.92 14.76 16.02
CA PHE A 319 -4.51 14.39 16.11
C PHE A 319 -3.54 15.58 16.21
N ILE A 320 -2.35 15.37 16.79
CA ILE A 320 -1.24 16.34 16.84
C ILE A 320 0.04 15.70 16.35
N LEU A 321 0.77 16.38 15.46
CA LEU A 321 2.03 15.87 14.90
C LEU A 321 3.11 15.70 15.99
N GLN A 322 3.79 14.56 15.98
CA GLN A 322 5.03 14.40 16.75
C GLN A 322 6.19 15.15 16.05
N GLY A 323 6.61 16.26 16.63
CA GLY A 323 7.71 17.08 16.14
C GLY A 323 9.08 16.55 16.59
N PRO A 324 10.16 16.97 15.92
CA PRO A 324 11.51 16.40 16.08
C PRO A 324 12.08 16.53 17.51
N LEU A 325 11.63 17.51 18.29
CA LEU A 325 12.16 17.80 19.63
C LEU A 325 11.36 17.15 20.77
N ARG A 326 10.07 16.87 20.59
CA ARG A 326 9.22 16.41 21.71
C ARG A 326 9.48 14.94 22.05
N GLY A 327 9.80 14.10 21.06
CA GLY A 327 10.27 12.74 21.30
C GLY A 327 11.67 12.67 21.93
N LEU A 328 12.50 13.69 21.73
CA LEU A 328 13.83 13.80 22.34
C LEU A 328 13.74 14.16 23.83
N ILE A 329 12.79 15.01 24.21
CA ILE A 329 12.53 15.36 25.62
C ILE A 329 12.00 14.15 26.40
N TYR A 330 11.04 13.39 25.85
CA TYR A 330 10.52 12.19 26.52
C TYR A 330 11.51 11.03 26.56
N THR A 331 12.37 10.85 25.55
CA THR A 331 13.45 9.85 25.61
C THR A 331 14.54 10.25 26.61
N LEU A 332 14.90 11.54 26.71
CA LEU A 332 15.82 12.03 27.74
C LEU A 332 15.22 11.95 29.16
N GLU A 333 13.92 12.20 29.33
CA GLU A 333 13.23 12.03 30.61
C GLU A 333 13.02 10.56 30.99
N ALA A 334 12.73 9.68 30.02
CA ALA A 334 12.67 8.23 30.25
C ALA A 334 14.05 7.65 30.58
N VAL A 335 15.12 8.14 29.96
CA VAL A 335 16.51 7.77 30.29
C VAL A 335 16.94 8.35 31.63
N LYS A 336 16.50 9.56 32.01
CA LYS A 336 16.69 10.10 33.37
C LYS A 336 15.96 9.28 34.42
N LYS A 337 14.69 8.93 34.21
CA LYS A 337 13.92 8.04 35.10
C LYS A 337 14.53 6.65 35.23
N GLN A 338 15.09 6.08 34.16
CA GLN A 338 15.81 4.80 34.25
C GLN A 338 17.15 4.91 35.01
N LYS A 339 17.81 6.07 34.99
CA LYS A 339 19.04 6.31 35.77
C LYS A 339 18.76 6.57 37.25
N GLU A 340 17.61 7.17 37.59
CA GLU A 340 17.21 7.39 38.99
C GLU A 340 16.73 6.10 39.69
N VAL A 341 16.38 5.05 38.93
CA VAL A 341 15.95 3.74 39.48
C VAL A 341 17.13 2.76 39.70
N LYS A 342 18.38 3.20 39.52
CA LYS A 342 19.59 2.38 39.75
C LYS A 342 20.58 2.96 40.75
N VAL A 343 20.10 3.73 41.74
CA VAL A 343 20.86 4.03 42.95
C VAL A 343 19.96 3.85 44.18
N SER A 344 19.72 2.59 44.53
CA SER A 344 19.46 2.11 45.88
C SER A 344 19.80 0.62 45.95
#